data_AF-A0A2V6SYX3-F1
#
_entry.id   AF-A0A2V6SYX3-F1
#
_cell.length_a   1.000
_cell.length_b   1.000
_cell.length_c   1.000
_cell.angle_alpha   90.00
_cell.angle_beta   90.00
_cell.angle_gamma   90.00
#
_symmetry.space_group_name_H-M   'P 1'
#
loop_
_entity.id
_entity.type
_entity.pdbx_description
1 polymer ?
#
loop_
_entity_poly.entity_id
_entity_poly.type
_entity_poly.pdbx_seq_one_letter_code
_entity_poly.pdbx_strand_id
1 'polypeptide(L)' 'MAKVIDLNCDMGESYGRWTLGADEAIMPLISSANVACGFH' A
#
# COMPACT_ATOMS: atom_id res chain seq x y z
N MET A 1 13.36 23.32 10.75
CA MET A 1 12.42 22.23 10.38
C MET A 1 13.23 21.02 9.98
N ALA A 2 12.87 19.83 10.48
CA ALA A 2 13.43 18.59 9.94
C ALA A 2 12.86 18.34 8.53
N LYS A 3 13.68 17.81 7.62
CA LYS A 3 13.20 17.35 6.32
C LYS A 3 12.43 16.04 6.54
N VAL A 4 11.22 15.97 6.01
CA VAL A 4 10.36 14.77 6.04
C VAL A 4 10.26 14.23 4.61
N ILE A 5 10.35 12.92 4.46
CA ILE A 5 10.17 12.21 3.19
C ILE A 5 8.97 11.28 3.34
N ASP A 6 8.10 11.26 2.32
CA ASP A 6 7.02 10.29 2.21
C ASP A 6 7.55 9.00 1.58
N LEU A 7 7.18 7.87 2.18
CA LEU A 7 7.36 6.54 1.61
C LEU A 7 5.98 5.95 1.35
N ASN A 8 5.68 5.66 0.09
CA ASN A 8 4.40 5.08 -0.31
C ASN A 8 4.56 3.67 -0.90
N CYS A 9 3.45 2.93 -0.90
CA CYS A 9 3.33 1.61 -1.49
C CYS A 9 1.92 1.41 -2.06
N ASP A 10 1.83 0.72 -3.20
CA ASP A 10 0.56 0.28 -3.78
C ASP A 10 0.02 -0.90 -2.96
N MET A 11 -1.26 -0.84 -2.60
CA MET A 11 -1.92 -1.76 -1.67
C MET A 11 -3.37 -2.02 -2.09
N GLY A 12 -3.98 -3.05 -1.50
CA GLY A 12 -5.35 -3.42 -1.80
C GLY A 12 -5.55 -3.98 -3.21
N GLU A 13 -4.48 -4.46 -3.85
CA GLU A 13 -4.50 -5.04 -5.21
C GLU A 13 -4.98 -6.50 -5.25
N SER A 14 -5.40 -7.06 -4.11
CA SER A 14 -6.07 -8.36 -4.08
C SER A 14 -7.41 -8.30 -4.82
N TYR A 15 -7.82 -9.39 -5.48
CA TYR A 15 -9.08 -9.43 -6.22
C TYR A 15 -9.83 -10.76 -6.03
N GLY A 16 -11.07 -10.69 -5.58
CA GLY A 16 -11.90 -11.87 -5.33
C GLY A 16 -11.23 -12.84 -4.36
N ARG A 17 -10.85 -14.03 -4.86
CA ARG A 17 -10.18 -15.07 -4.04
C ARG A 17 -8.65 -14.98 -4.05
N TRP A 18 -8.07 -14.13 -4.88
CA TRP A 18 -6.63 -14.02 -5.02
C TRP A 18 -6.08 -12.95 -4.09
N THR A 19 -5.19 -13.36 -3.21
CA THR A 19 -4.42 -12.46 -2.35
C THR A 19 -3.12 -12.10 -3.05
N LEU A 20 -2.84 -10.80 -3.13
CA LEU A 20 -1.62 -10.23 -3.70
C LEU A 20 -1.01 -9.26 -2.69
N GLY A 21 0.32 -9.21 -2.64
CA GLY A 21 1.05 -8.28 -1.78
C GLY A 21 1.27 -8.78 -0.35
N ALA A 22 1.83 -7.90 0.47
CA ALA A 22 2.12 -8.13 1.89
C ALA A 22 1.59 -6.96 2.73
N ASP A 23 0.34 -6.56 2.46
CA ASP A 23 -0.26 -5.31 2.92
C ASP A 23 -0.14 -5.10 4.43
N GLU A 24 -0.45 -6.13 5.23
CA GLU A 24 -0.36 -6.07 6.69
C GLU A 24 1.08 -5.83 7.18
N ALA A 25 2.07 -6.41 6.50
CA ALA A 25 3.47 -6.29 6.88
C ALA A 25 4.08 -4.94 6.47
N ILE A 26 3.63 -4.34 5.36
CA ILE A 26 4.18 -3.08 4.83
C ILE A 26 3.48 -1.84 5.41
N MET A 27 2.20 -1.94 5.79
CA MET A 27 1.43 -0.83 6.37
C MET A 27 2.13 -0.07 7.52
N PRO A 28 2.80 -0.74 8.49
CA PRO A 28 3.49 -0.01 9.57
C PRO A 28 4.79 0.70 9.14
N LEU A 29 5.25 0.48 7.90
CA LEU A 29 6.54 1.00 7.41
C LEU A 29 6.40 2.19 6.46
N ILE A 30 5.19 2.50 5.99
CA ILE A 30 4.90 3.53 4.99
C ILE A 30 4.14 4.71 5.62
N SER A 31 4.19 5.87 4.97
CA SER A 31 3.42 7.05 5.36
C SER A 31 2.14 7.23 4.55
N SER A 32 2.12 6.70 3.32
CA SER A 32 0.97 6.78 2.40
C SER A 32 0.73 5.43 1.71
N ALA A 33 -0.53 5.08 1.48
CA ALA A 33 -0.92 3.89 0.72
C ALA A 33 -1.72 4.28 -0.52
N ASN A 34 -1.37 3.72 -1.68
CA ASN A 34 -2.12 3.90 -2.92
C ASN A 34 -3.05 2.69 -3.08
N VAL A 35 -4.35 2.88 -2.84
CA VAL A 35 -5.31 1.77 -2.82
C VAL A 35 -5.89 1.51 -4.21
N ALA A 36 -5.86 0.25 -4.66
CA ALA A 36 -6.47 -0.15 -5.92
C ALA A 36 -7.99 0.13 -5.96
N CYS A 37 -8.48 0.54 -7.12
CA CYS A 37 -9.89 0.89 -7.34
C CYS A 37 -10.68 -0.19 -8.10
N GLY A 38 -10.08 -1.37 -8.34
CA GLY A 38 -10.77 -2.53 -8.91
C GLY A 38 -10.80 -2.64 -10.44
N PHE A 39 -9.97 -1.88 -11.16
CA PHE A 39 -9.81 -2.00 -12.62
C PHE A 39 -8.56 -2.79 -13.03
N HIS A 40 -7.47 -2.64 -12.27
CA HIS A 40 -6.25 -3.42 -12.41
C HIS A 40 -6.04 -4.25 -11.14
#